data_AF-A0A418AR57-F1
#
_entry.id   AF-A0A418AR57-F1
#
_cell.length_a   1.000
_cell.length_b   1.000
_cell.length_c   1.000
_cell.angle_alpha   90.00
_cell.angle_beta   90.00
_cell.angle_gamma   90.00
#
_symmetry.space_group_name_H-M   'P 1'
#
loop_
_entity.id
_entity.type
_entity.pdbx_description
1 polymer ?
#
loop_
_entity_poly.entity_id
_entity_poly.type
_entity_poly.pdbx_seq_one_letter_code
_entity_poly.pdbx_strand_id
1 'polypeptide(L)'
;MHTKSLANELHVYTWPDATLREIAELVQDGNDDARKHNRLAISLVYIDSRGKFVVKKAGIVNTSRKSPDEDKTLAAIGFQNGDFLDVAILN
;
A
#
# COMPACT_ATOMS: atom_id res chain seq x y z
N MET A 1 -0.72 9.77 -22.16
CA MET A 1 -0.58 10.31 -20.79
C MET A 1 -1.92 10.12 -20.09
N HIS A 2 -1.98 9.30 -19.04
CA HIS A 2 -3.16 9.18 -18.19
C HIS A 2 -3.21 10.43 -17.30
N THR A 3 -3.93 11.47 -17.72
CA THR A 3 -3.96 12.77 -17.05
C THR A 3 -5.12 12.91 -16.05
N LYS A 4 -5.69 11.80 -15.58
CA LYS A 4 -6.75 11.80 -14.57
C LYS A 4 -6.18 11.23 -13.28
N SER A 5 -5.82 12.11 -12.34
CA SER A 5 -5.55 11.71 -10.96
C SER A 5 -6.77 10.98 -10.41
N LEU A 6 -6.58 9.84 -9.76
CA LEU A 6 -7.67 9.21 -9.02
C LEU A 6 -7.95 10.09 -7.80
N ALA A 7 -9.23 10.32 -7.48
CA ALA A 7 -9.63 11.30 -6.46
C ALA A 7 -9.00 11.03 -5.07
N ASN A 8 -8.56 9.79 -4.82
CA ASN A 8 -7.94 9.33 -3.57
C ASN A 8 -6.55 8.70 -3.80
N GLU A 9 -5.77 9.21 -4.74
CA GLU A 9 -4.39 8.77 -4.98
C GLU A 9 -3.42 9.50 -4.04
N LEU A 10 -2.51 8.74 -3.40
CA LEU A 10 -1.42 9.28 -2.60
C LEU A 10 -0.08 8.90 -3.25
N HIS A 11 0.77 9.90 -3.50
CA HIS A 11 2.13 9.68 -3.98
C HIS A 11 3.11 9.66 -2.83
N VAL A 12 3.94 8.61 -2.77
CA VAL A 12 4.92 8.38 -1.71
C VAL A 12 6.30 8.19 -2.36
N TYR A 13 7.28 8.97 -1.92
CA TYR A 13 8.69 8.75 -2.27
C TYR A 13 9.33 7.90 -1.18
N THR A 14 9.78 6.70 -1.55
CA THR A 14 10.36 5.75 -0.60
C THR A 14 11.31 4.77 -1.29
N TRP A 15 11.86 3.83 -0.53
CA TRP A 15 12.84 2.85 -0.96
C TRP A 15 12.26 1.41 -0.94
N PRO A 16 12.86 0.45 -1.68
CA PRO A 16 12.37 -0.93 -1.73
C PRO A 16 12.39 -1.69 -0.40
N ASP A 17 13.18 -1.24 0.57
CA ASP A 17 13.24 -1.78 1.93
C ASP A 17 12.16 -1.23 2.86
N ALA A 18 11.34 -0.26 2.40
CA ALA A 18 10.21 0.23 3.17
C ALA A 18 9.23 -0.90 3.51
N THR A 19 8.87 -0.98 4.78
CA THR A 19 7.99 -1.99 5.36
C THR A 19 6.52 -1.64 5.16
N LEU A 20 5.64 -2.64 5.21
CA LEU A 20 4.19 -2.39 5.21
C LEU A 20 3.77 -1.47 6.36
N ARG A 21 4.46 -1.55 7.51
CA ARG A 21 4.28 -0.62 8.64
C ARG A 21 4.52 0.83 8.23
N GLU A 22 5.68 1.13 7.64
CA GLU A 22 6.03 2.48 7.20
C GLU A 22 5.07 2.97 6.11
N ILE A 23 4.66 2.09 5.18
CA ILE A 23 3.64 2.43 4.18
C ILE A 23 2.31 2.82 4.85
N ALA A 24 1.87 2.06 5.86
CA ALA A 24 0.64 2.38 6.59
C ALA A 24 0.74 3.74 7.30
N GLU A 25 1.87 4.04 7.93
CA GLU A 25 2.10 5.33 8.61
C GLU A 25 2.11 6.50 7.62
N LEU A 26 2.80 6.35 6.49
CA LEU A 26 2.81 7.37 5.42
C LEU A 26 1.41 7.63 4.84
N VAL A 27 0.59 6.58 4.72
CA VAL A 27 -0.81 6.73 4.30
C VAL A 27 -1.64 7.49 5.34
N GLN A 28 -1.46 7.21 6.63
CA GLN A 28 -2.14 7.94 7.70
C GLN A 28 -1.69 9.41 7.81
N ASP A 29 -0.45 9.70 7.48
CA ASP A 29 0.06 11.07 7.43
C ASP A 29 -0.55 11.86 6.27
N GLY A 30 -0.69 11.22 5.10
CA GLY A 30 -1.20 11.84 3.87
C GLY A 30 -2.71 11.80 3.65
N ASN A 31 -3.47 11.01 4.42
CA ASN A 31 -4.92 10.84 4.24
C ASN A 31 -5.68 10.94 5.57
N ASP A 32 -6.58 11.93 5.69
CA ASP A 32 -7.33 12.21 6.91
C ASP A 32 -8.30 11.10 7.33
N ASP A 33 -8.82 10.31 6.39
CA ASP A 33 -9.69 9.18 6.71
C ASP A 33 -8.86 8.01 7.23
N ALA A 34 -7.73 7.69 6.61
CA ALA A 34 -6.83 6.66 7.12
C ALA A 34 -6.29 7.01 8.52
N ARG A 35 -6.03 8.29 8.80
CA ARG A 35 -5.52 8.76 10.11
C ARG A 35 -6.42 8.38 11.28
N LYS A 36 -7.74 8.27 11.06
CA LYS A 36 -8.73 7.95 12.11
C LYS A 36 -8.82 6.45 12.40
N HIS A 37 -8.15 5.60 11.62
CA HIS A 37 -8.29 4.15 11.66
C HIS A 37 -6.93 3.48 11.84
N ASN A 38 -6.84 2.54 12.78
CA ASN A 38 -5.56 1.88 13.09
C ASN A 38 -5.31 0.61 12.28
N ARG A 39 -6.10 0.31 11.25
CA ARG A 39 -6.07 -1.01 10.60
C ARG A 39 -6.23 -0.87 9.09
N LEU A 40 -5.18 -1.17 8.36
CA LEU A 40 -5.10 -1.01 6.90
C LEU A 40 -4.77 -2.35 6.24
N ALA A 41 -5.54 -2.74 5.24
CA ALA A 41 -5.18 -3.87 4.37
C ALA A 41 -4.46 -3.31 3.13
N ILE A 42 -3.29 -3.87 2.84
CA ILE A 42 -2.44 -3.44 1.72
C ILE A 42 -2.38 -4.55 0.69
N SER A 43 -2.60 -4.20 -0.57
CA SER A 43 -2.51 -5.11 -1.71
C SER A 43 -1.63 -4.52 -2.81
N LEU A 44 -0.78 -5.36 -3.41
CA LEU A 44 -0.02 -5.02 -4.60
C LEU A 44 -0.93 -5.10 -5.83
N VAL A 45 -0.94 -4.05 -6.63
CA VAL A 45 -1.65 -3.99 -7.91
C VAL A 45 -0.63 -3.87 -9.03
N TYR A 46 -0.59 -4.87 -9.91
CA TYR A 46 0.38 -4.96 -10.99
C TYR A 46 -0.24 -5.57 -12.25
N ILE A 47 0.47 -5.49 -13.37
CA ILE A 47 0.05 -6.10 -14.64
C ILE A 47 0.73 -7.46 -14.79
N ASP A 48 -0.05 -8.53 -14.98
CA ASP A 48 0.50 -9.87 -15.22
C ASP A 48 1.10 -10.00 -16.64
N SER A 49 1.75 -11.14 -16.92
CA SER A 49 2.36 -11.41 -18.22
C SER A 49 1.37 -11.45 -19.40
N ARG A 50 0.06 -11.43 -19.13
CA ARG A 50 -1.02 -11.40 -20.13
C ARG A 50 -1.61 -9.99 -20.28
N GLY A 51 -1.00 -8.98 -19.66
CA GLY A 51 -1.47 -7.61 -19.73
C GLY A 51 -2.70 -7.32 -18.86
N LYS A 52 -3.04 -8.20 -17.90
CA LYS A 52 -4.21 -8.02 -17.03
C LYS A 52 -3.79 -7.44 -15.68
N PHE A 53 -4.58 -6.49 -15.18
CA PHE A 53 -4.44 -6.03 -13.81
C PHE A 53 -4.75 -7.16 -12.82
N VAL A 54 -3.85 -7.35 -11.87
CA VAL A 54 -3.94 -8.32 -10.78
C VAL A 54 -3.79 -7.58 -9.46
N VAL A 55 -4.66 -7.92 -8.50
CA VAL A 55 -4.56 -7.46 -7.12
C VAL A 55 -4.12 -8.65 -6.27
N LYS A 56 -2.99 -8.50 -5.58
CA LYS A 56 -2.39 -9.53 -4.72
C LYS A 56 -2.28 -8.98 -3.31
N LYS A 57 -2.95 -9.65 -2.35
CA LYS A 57 -2.87 -9.29 -0.94
C LYS A 57 -1.41 -9.32 -0.46
N ALA A 58 -0.93 -8.22 0.12
CA ALA A 58 0.40 -8.11 0.70
C ALA A 58 0.38 -8.41 2.21
N GLY A 59 -0.55 -7.76 2.93
CA GLY A 59 -0.69 -7.90 4.37
C GLY A 59 -1.77 -7.01 4.97
N ILE A 60 -1.97 -7.15 6.27
CA ILE A 60 -2.77 -6.21 7.07
C ILE A 60 -1.87 -5.64 8.15
N VAL A 61 -1.84 -4.31 8.23
CA VAL A 61 -1.11 -3.59 9.26
C VAL A 61 -2.08 -3.06 10.30
N ASN A 62 -1.71 -3.22 11.57
CA ASN A 62 -2.33 -2.46 12.64
C ASN A 62 -1.32 -1.45 13.21
N THR A 63 -1.62 -0.15 13.16
CA THR A 63 -0.66 0.87 13.60
C THR A 63 -0.62 1.04 15.12
N SER A 64 -1.63 0.55 15.86
CA SER A 64 -1.64 0.58 17.33
C SER A 64 -1.04 -0.66 18.00
N ARG A 65 -0.81 -1.75 17.27
CA ARG A 65 -0.16 -2.97 17.78
C ARG A 65 0.55 -3.74 16.67
N LYS A 66 1.61 -4.48 17.04
CA LYS A 66 2.34 -5.37 16.14
C LYS A 66 1.39 -6.29 15.35
N SER A 67 1.59 -6.35 14.04
CA SER A 67 0.85 -7.22 13.12
C SER A 67 1.78 -8.17 12.35
N PRO A 68 1.32 -9.38 11.96
CA PRO A 68 2.22 -10.43 11.43
C PRO A 68 2.94 -10.08 10.14
N ASP A 69 2.33 -9.23 9.31
CA ASP A 69 2.84 -8.88 7.99
C ASP A 69 3.58 -7.54 7.96
N GLU A 70 3.67 -6.81 9.08
CA GLU A 70 4.07 -5.41 9.08
C GLU A 70 5.53 -5.18 8.69
N ASP A 71 6.39 -6.16 8.96
CA ASP A 71 7.83 -6.12 8.67
C ASP A 71 8.14 -6.53 7.20
N LYS A 72 7.14 -6.91 6.39
CA LYS A 72 7.35 -7.22 4.97
C LYS A 72 7.72 -5.94 4.23
N THR A 73 8.79 -5.99 3.45
CA THR A 73 9.21 -4.86 2.63
C THR A 73 8.52 -4.83 1.27
N LEU A 74 8.53 -3.68 0.59
CA LEU A 74 8.08 -3.56 -0.79
C LEU A 74 8.79 -4.56 -1.71
N ALA A 75 10.10 -4.73 -1.55
CA ALA A 75 10.88 -5.73 -2.26
C ALA A 75 10.41 -7.16 -1.96
N ALA A 76 10.11 -7.48 -0.69
CA ALA A 76 9.67 -8.81 -0.28
C ALA A 76 8.29 -9.19 -0.85
N ILE A 77 7.41 -8.22 -1.10
CA ILE A 77 6.10 -8.47 -1.73
C ILE A 77 6.15 -8.46 -3.26
N GLY A 78 7.30 -8.09 -3.83
CA GLY A 78 7.56 -8.04 -5.27
C GLY A 78 7.09 -6.75 -5.94
N PHE A 79 7.01 -5.63 -5.21
CA PHE A 79 6.67 -4.33 -5.77
C PHE A 79 7.77 -3.85 -6.73
N GLN A 80 7.37 -3.34 -7.89
CA GLN A 80 8.25 -2.78 -8.91
C GLN A 80 7.78 -1.39 -9.34
N ASN A 81 8.69 -0.63 -9.97
CA ASN A 81 8.34 0.66 -10.54
C ASN A 81 7.25 0.49 -11.61
N GLY A 82 6.14 1.22 -11.43
CA GLY A 82 4.96 1.12 -12.29
C GLY A 82 3.82 0.30 -11.68
N ASP A 83 4.06 -0.40 -10.58
CA ASP A 83 3.01 -1.00 -9.76
C ASP A 83 2.33 0.05 -8.87
N PHE A 84 1.18 -0.33 -8.33
CA PHE A 84 0.43 0.47 -7.36
C PHE A 84 0.19 -0.34 -6.07
N LEU A 85 -0.09 0.37 -4.99
CA LEU A 85 -0.63 -0.24 -3.78
C LEU A 85 -2.09 0.18 -3.61
N ASP A 86 -2.97 -0.80 -3.46
CA ASP A 86 -4.33 -0.58 -3.01
C ASP A 86 -4.36 -0.68 -1.48
N VAL A 87 -4.95 0.32 -0.84
CA VAL A 87 -5.01 0.42 0.63
C VAL A 87 -6.47 0.54 1.06
N ALA A 88 -6.98 -0.51 1.69
CA ALA A 88 -8.31 -0.53 2.27
C ALA A 88 -8.25 -0.15 3.75
N ILE A 89 -9.00 0.88 4.11
CA ILE A 89 -9.22 1.28 5.51
C ILE A 89 -10.25 0.31 6.11
N LEU A 90 -9.85 -0.40 7.17
CA LEU A 90 -10.73 -1.34 7.85
C LEU A 90 -11.36 -0.68 9.08
N ASN A 91 -12.63 -1.00 9.33
CA ASN A 91 -13.35 -0.62 10.56
C ASN A 91 -12.90 -1.46 11.77
#